data_AF-A0A7X9WDD2-F1
#
_entry.id   AF-A0A7X9WDD2-F1
#
_cell.length_a   1.000
_cell.length_b   1.000
_cell.length_c   1.000
_cell.angle_alpha   90.00
_cell.angle_beta   90.00
_cell.angle_gamma   90.00
#
_symmetry.space_group_name_H-M   'P 1'
#
loop_
_entity.id
_entity.type
_entity.pdbx_description
1 polymer ?
#
loop_
_entity_poly.entity_id
_entity_poly.type
_entity_poly.pdbx_seq_one_letter_code
_entity_poly.pdbx_strand_id
1 'polypeptide(L)'
;MQQESTSWYKQEWFIVLTLIFIFPLGLFVMWRYSKWPSITKSIITVAIVVIALSSITYVGNLKTNNYETQPTVKTDNETADTANNTENINYDDSSTDKEINDKYQKDDNTTNKENEATSVEGTRLEKAALEKAKTHSKDLHMSKQGIYDQLTSEYGEKFNKEDGQFAIDHLDANYEKNALEKAKSYAKDMHMSDDAIYDILVSEYGEKFTDSEAKYAVDHLDN
;
A
#
# COMPACT_ATOMS: atom_id res chain seq x y z
N MET A 1 -47.65 -1.88 20.54
CA MET A 1 -46.47 -2.03 19.66
C MET A 1 -45.33 -1.30 20.33
N GLN A 2 -44.39 -2.02 20.95
CA GLN A 2 -43.22 -1.40 21.59
C GLN A 2 -42.18 -1.14 20.49
N GLN A 3 -41.90 0.13 20.22
CA GLN A 3 -40.76 0.53 19.40
C GLN A 3 -39.52 0.40 20.28
N GLU A 4 -38.64 -0.55 19.97
CA GLU A 4 -37.32 -0.59 20.61
C GLU A 4 -36.53 0.65 20.19
N SER A 5 -36.21 1.50 21.15
CA SER A 5 -35.36 2.66 20.92
C SER A 5 -33.92 2.17 20.74
N THR A 6 -33.36 2.39 19.56
CA THR A 6 -31.94 2.16 19.34
C THR A 6 -31.14 3.09 20.25
N SER A 7 -30.22 2.54 21.04
CA SER A 7 -29.33 3.33 21.90
C SER A 7 -28.64 4.43 21.09
N TRP A 8 -28.50 5.63 21.66
CA TRP A 8 -28.02 6.83 20.99
C TRP A 8 -26.67 6.66 20.26
N TYR A 9 -25.77 5.83 20.81
CA TYR A 9 -24.46 5.53 20.19
C TYR A 9 -24.52 4.64 18.94
N LYS A 10 -25.68 4.06 18.63
CA LYS A 10 -25.91 3.25 17.42
C LYS A 10 -26.49 4.09 16.27
N GLN A 11 -26.72 5.38 16.48
CA GLN A 11 -27.29 6.25 15.47
C GLN A 11 -26.22 6.65 14.45
N GLU A 12 -26.59 6.69 13.16
CA GLU A 12 -25.64 6.93 12.06
C GLU A 12 -24.91 8.27 12.19
N TRP A 13 -25.61 9.31 12.66
CA TRP A 13 -25.00 10.62 12.91
C TRP A 13 -23.93 10.56 14.02
N PHE A 14 -24.10 9.71 15.03
CA PHE A 14 -23.11 9.53 16.10
C PHE A 14 -21.88 8.75 15.60
N ILE A 15 -22.09 7.76 14.71
CA ILE A 15 -20.99 7.02 14.08
C ILE A 15 -20.14 7.97 13.22
N VAL A 16 -20.78 8.81 12.39
CA VAL A 16 -20.10 9.84 11.59
C VAL A 16 -19.36 10.83 12.49
N LEU A 17 -20.00 11.28 13.57
CA LEU A 17 -19.41 12.22 14.52
C LEU A 17 -18.15 11.64 15.20
N THR A 18 -18.20 10.40 15.67
CA THR A 18 -17.04 9.74 16.31
C THR A 18 -15.92 9.44 15.31
N LEU A 19 -16.25 9.20 14.05
CA LEU A 19 -15.28 8.99 12.97
C LEU A 19 -14.50 10.27 12.63
N ILE A 20 -15.12 11.45 12.81
CA ILE A 20 -14.49 12.75 12.60
C ILE A 20 -13.67 13.20 13.81
N PHE A 21 -14.20 13.05 15.03
CA PHE A 21 -13.59 13.66 16.24
C PHE A 21 -12.73 12.71 17.08
N ILE A 22 -12.87 11.39 16.94
CA ILE A 22 -12.22 10.40 17.82
C ILE A 22 -11.68 9.23 17.00
N PHE A 23 -10.60 9.47 16.27
CA PHE A 23 -9.82 8.42 15.61
C PHE A 23 -8.86 7.79 16.65
N PRO A 24 -8.89 6.48 16.95
CA PRO A 24 -9.36 5.30 16.18
C PRO A 24 -10.75 4.73 16.56
N LEU A 25 -11.40 5.30 17.59
CA LEU A 25 -12.62 4.74 18.16
C LEU A 25 -13.81 4.80 17.17
N GLY A 26 -13.86 5.82 16.33
CA GLY A 26 -14.88 5.96 15.28
C GLY A 26 -14.84 4.84 14.24
N LEU A 27 -13.65 4.36 13.86
CA LEU A 27 -13.51 3.19 12.97
C LEU A 27 -14.06 1.93 13.63
N PHE A 28 -13.74 1.73 14.91
CA PHE A 28 -14.24 0.59 15.67
C PHE A 28 -15.77 0.62 15.81
N VAL A 29 -16.34 1.78 16.16
CA VAL A 29 -17.80 1.97 16.29
C VAL A 29 -18.49 1.79 14.94
N MET A 30 -17.90 2.30 13.86
CA MET A 30 -18.37 2.11 12.50
C MET A 30 -18.39 0.63 12.11
N TRP A 31 -17.32 -0.11 12.36
CA TRP A 31 -17.26 -1.52 12.01
C TRP A 31 -18.23 -2.36 12.87
N ARG A 32 -18.41 -1.96 14.13
CA ARG A 32 -19.18 -2.73 15.12
C ARG A 32 -20.69 -2.48 15.11
N TYR A 33 -21.14 -1.27 14.77
CA TYR A 33 -22.54 -0.85 14.90
C TYR A 33 -23.13 -0.22 13.64
N SER A 34 -22.32 0.11 12.63
CA SER A 34 -22.86 0.69 11.39
C SER A 34 -23.62 -0.37 10.58
N LYS A 35 -24.84 -0.01 10.20
CA LYS A 35 -25.72 -0.81 9.32
C LYS A 35 -25.36 -0.66 7.84
N TRP A 36 -24.33 0.12 7.52
CA TRP A 36 -23.94 0.36 6.14
C TRP A 36 -23.44 -0.91 5.45
N PRO A 37 -23.67 -1.03 4.13
CA PRO A 37 -23.14 -2.15 3.36
C PRO A 37 -21.62 -2.15 3.42
N SER A 38 -21.03 -3.35 3.36
CA SER A 38 -19.58 -3.54 3.52
C SER A 38 -18.76 -2.69 2.54
N ILE A 39 -19.30 -2.40 1.36
CA ILE A 39 -18.67 -1.54 0.34
C ILE A 39 -18.51 -0.10 0.83
N THR A 40 -19.56 0.49 1.41
CA THR A 40 -19.48 1.85 1.99
C THR A 40 -18.48 1.89 3.14
N LYS A 41 -18.36 0.79 3.88
CA LYS A 41 -17.36 0.69 4.94
C LYS A 41 -15.93 0.73 4.38
N SER A 42 -15.68 -0.08 3.35
CA SER A 42 -14.38 -0.11 2.66
C SER A 42 -14.03 1.24 2.02
N ILE A 43 -14.97 1.92 1.36
CA ILE A 43 -14.72 3.22 0.72
C ILE A 43 -14.26 4.27 1.74
N ILE A 44 -14.94 4.35 2.90
CA ILE A 44 -14.61 5.33 3.94
C ILE A 44 -13.29 4.99 4.63
N THR A 45 -13.03 3.71 4.91
CA THR A 45 -11.72 3.30 5.47
C THR A 45 -10.58 3.60 4.52
N VAL A 46 -10.73 3.32 3.21
CA VAL A 46 -9.73 3.63 2.18
C VAL A 46 -9.50 5.14 2.09
N ALA A 47 -10.55 5.95 2.10
CA ALA A 47 -10.42 7.41 2.08
C ALA A 47 -9.62 7.95 3.28
N ILE A 48 -9.86 7.43 4.49
CA ILE A 48 -9.12 7.85 5.70
C ILE A 48 -7.66 7.41 5.66
N VAL A 49 -7.36 6.21 5.15
CA VAL A 49 -5.99 5.73 5.00
C VAL A 49 -5.22 6.58 3.98
N VAL A 50 -5.85 6.95 2.86
CA VAL A 50 -5.24 7.87 1.88
C VAL A 50 -4.95 9.23 2.52
N ILE A 51 -5.87 9.78 3.30
CA ILE A 51 -5.67 11.03 4.04
C ILE A 51 -4.52 10.90 5.05
N ALA A 52 -4.46 9.81 5.82
CA ALA A 52 -3.41 9.56 6.80
C ALA A 52 -2.03 9.33 6.16
N LEU A 53 -1.97 8.73 4.96
CA LEU A 53 -0.71 8.57 4.23
C LEU A 53 -0.26 9.88 3.59
N SER A 54 -1.19 10.71 3.09
CA SER A 54 -0.87 12.02 2.55
C SER A 54 -0.36 13.02 3.59
N SER A 55 -0.71 12.86 4.87
CA SER A 55 -0.18 13.71 5.95
C SER A 55 1.25 13.35 6.35
N ILE A 56 1.71 12.12 6.11
CA ILE A 56 3.11 11.71 6.39
C ILE A 56 4.09 12.38 5.41
N THR A 57 3.72 12.59 4.15
CA THR A 57 4.56 13.28 3.15
C THR A 57 4.56 14.81 3.29
N TYR A 58 3.61 15.40 4.00
CA TYR A 58 3.59 16.84 4.29
C TYR A 58 4.42 17.25 5.51
N VAL A 59 4.74 16.32 6.43
CA VAL A 59 5.66 16.57 7.57
C VAL A 59 7.11 16.23 7.16
N GLY A 60 7.58 16.86 6.09
CA GLY A 60 8.88 16.58 5.47
C GLY A 60 9.68 17.82 5.12
N ASN A 61 9.46 18.96 5.79
CA ASN A 61 10.36 20.12 5.67
C ASN A 61 10.36 21.02 6.92
N LEU A 62 10.66 20.45 8.07
CA LEU A 62 11.18 21.21 9.20
C LEU A 62 12.53 20.63 9.57
N LYS A 63 13.58 21.42 9.32
CA LYS A 63 14.93 21.21 9.83
C LYS A 63 14.86 21.04 11.34
N THR A 64 15.04 19.83 11.84
CA THR A 64 15.22 19.59 13.27
C THR A 64 16.70 19.79 13.61
N ASN A 65 17.03 20.97 14.14
CA ASN A 65 18.31 21.17 14.80
C ASN A 65 18.27 20.49 16.17
N ASN A 66 19.26 19.63 16.39
CA ASN A 66 19.86 19.17 17.66
C ASN A 66 19.08 19.42 18.94
N TYR A 67 18.59 18.33 19.56
CA TYR A 67 18.58 18.20 21.02
C TYR A 67 18.94 16.76 21.38
N GLU A 68 20.15 16.59 21.90
CA GLU A 68 20.61 15.38 22.58
C GLU A 68 19.72 15.09 23.80
N THR A 69 19.40 13.82 24.03
CA THR A 69 19.06 13.33 25.36
C THR A 69 19.77 12.00 25.62
N GLN A 70 20.62 12.01 26.63
CA GLN A 70 21.22 10.88 27.34
C GLN A 70 20.91 11.09 28.84
N PRO A 71 20.96 10.05 29.68
CA PRO A 71 19.81 9.56 30.44
C PRO A 71 19.97 9.83 31.95
N THR A 72 19.02 9.42 32.78
CA THR A 72 19.33 8.83 34.10
C THR A 72 18.10 8.20 34.76
N VAL A 73 18.31 6.99 35.26
CA VAL A 73 17.43 6.15 36.07
C VAL A 73 17.53 6.52 37.55
N LYS A 74 16.41 6.42 38.30
CA LYS A 74 16.20 5.81 39.65
C LYS A 74 14.84 6.27 40.20
N THR A 75 14.01 5.41 40.84
CA THR A 75 14.28 4.99 42.23
C THR A 75 13.13 5.26 43.23
N ASP A 76 11.97 4.60 43.12
CA ASP A 76 10.87 4.35 44.10
C ASP A 76 10.55 5.31 45.27
N ASN A 77 9.27 5.76 45.36
CA ASN A 77 8.49 5.81 46.61
C ASN A 77 6.97 6.11 46.40
N GLU A 78 6.18 5.59 47.34
CA GLU A 78 4.76 5.20 47.31
C GLU A 78 3.77 6.25 47.90
N THR A 79 2.50 6.15 47.48
CA THR A 79 1.23 6.48 48.18
C THR A 79 0.39 7.70 47.73
N ALA A 80 -0.78 7.36 47.18
CA ALA A 80 -2.13 7.97 47.17
C ALA A 80 -2.32 9.50 47.28
N ASP A 81 -3.03 10.12 46.32
CA ASP A 81 -4.49 10.36 46.42
C ASP A 81 -5.09 11.01 45.14
N THR A 82 -6.22 10.44 44.70
CA THR A 82 -7.49 11.04 44.24
C THR A 82 -7.59 12.31 43.36
N ALA A 83 -8.37 12.13 42.27
CA ALA A 83 -9.32 13.06 41.60
C ALA A 83 -8.89 13.91 40.38
N ASN A 84 -9.59 13.60 39.27
CA ASN A 84 -10.32 14.47 38.33
C ASN A 84 -9.66 15.79 37.87
N ASN A 85 -9.51 15.96 36.55
CA ASN A 85 -10.50 16.62 35.68
C ASN A 85 -9.86 16.98 34.32
N THR A 86 -10.70 16.94 33.30
CA THR A 86 -10.49 17.26 31.89
C THR A 86 -10.51 18.77 31.65
N GLU A 87 -9.62 19.26 30.77
CA GLU A 87 -9.79 20.47 29.93
C GLU A 87 -8.71 20.40 28.83
N ASN A 88 -9.03 20.03 27.58
CA ASN A 88 -9.53 20.85 26.48
C ASN A 88 -8.67 22.09 26.16
N ILE A 89 -7.93 22.04 25.04
CA ILE A 89 -7.65 23.26 24.28
C ILE A 89 -7.61 23.01 22.76
N ASN A 90 -8.56 23.69 22.15
CA ASN A 90 -8.84 24.01 20.76
C ASN A 90 -7.67 24.65 19.98
N TYR A 91 -7.57 24.36 18.68
CA TYR A 91 -6.92 25.18 17.63
C TYR A 91 -7.70 24.90 16.33
N ASP A 92 -8.62 25.77 15.88
CA ASP A 92 -8.39 27.02 15.10
C ASP A 92 -7.60 26.72 13.82
N ASP A 93 -8.30 26.33 12.76
CA ASP A 93 -8.72 27.18 11.63
C ASP A 93 -7.56 27.85 10.88
N SER A 94 -7.33 27.41 9.63
CA SER A 94 -7.45 28.27 8.46
C SER A 94 -6.76 27.63 7.25
N SER A 95 -7.59 27.24 6.29
CA SER A 95 -7.23 26.88 4.93
C SER A 95 -6.62 28.06 4.17
N THR A 96 -5.68 27.80 3.24
CA THR A 96 -5.84 28.34 1.88
C THR A 96 -5.00 27.62 0.84
N ASP A 97 -5.69 27.34 -0.26
CA ASP A 97 -5.30 26.66 -1.49
C ASP A 97 -4.06 27.23 -2.21
N LYS A 98 -3.37 26.34 -2.93
CA LYS A 98 -2.86 26.65 -4.28
C LYS A 98 -2.71 25.37 -5.12
N GLU A 99 -3.54 25.30 -6.16
CA GLU A 99 -3.46 24.44 -7.33
C GLU A 99 -2.04 24.32 -7.91
N ILE A 100 -1.60 23.09 -8.24
CA ILE A 100 -0.68 22.78 -9.36
C ILE A 100 -1.01 21.36 -9.85
N ASN A 101 -1.83 21.21 -10.89
CA ASN A 101 -1.46 21.06 -12.31
C ASN A 101 -0.59 19.82 -12.63
N ASP A 102 -1.29 18.80 -13.15
CA ASP A 102 -0.78 17.67 -13.91
C ASP A 102 0.11 18.12 -15.08
N LYS A 103 1.35 17.62 -15.10
CA LYS A 103 2.12 17.46 -16.34
C LYS A 103 3.07 16.26 -16.22
N TYR A 104 2.60 15.13 -16.76
CA TYR A 104 3.46 14.06 -17.22
C TYR A 104 4.40 14.61 -18.31
N GLN A 105 5.70 14.64 -18.02
CA GLN A 105 6.73 14.90 -19.01
C GLN A 105 7.04 13.62 -19.79
N LYS A 106 6.91 13.74 -21.10
CA LYS A 106 7.36 12.79 -22.11
C LYS A 106 8.83 13.10 -22.39
N ASP A 107 9.73 12.33 -21.81
CA ASP A 107 11.15 12.40 -22.14
C ASP A 107 11.46 11.42 -23.27
N ASP A 108 11.47 12.00 -24.47
CA ASP A 108 12.00 11.43 -25.69
C ASP A 108 13.53 11.61 -25.65
N ASN A 109 14.27 10.53 -25.40
CA ASN A 109 15.67 10.48 -25.82
C ASN A 109 16.07 9.07 -26.26
N THR A 110 16.08 8.92 -27.58
CA THR A 110 16.68 7.80 -28.31
C THR A 110 18.20 7.82 -28.14
N THR A 111 18.78 6.72 -27.66
CA THR A 111 20.12 6.32 -28.10
C THR A 111 20.16 4.80 -28.26
N ASN A 112 20.47 4.42 -29.49
CA ASN A 112 20.52 3.07 -30.02
C ASN A 112 21.43 2.14 -29.23
N LYS A 113 20.92 0.94 -28.94
CA LYS A 113 21.70 -0.28 -29.11
C LYS A 113 20.77 -1.39 -29.59
N GLU A 114 20.93 -1.71 -30.87
CA GLU A 114 20.36 -2.89 -31.52
C GLU A 114 20.64 -4.13 -30.68
N ASN A 115 19.62 -4.98 -30.51
CA ASN A 115 19.72 -6.43 -30.48
C ASN A 115 18.33 -6.99 -30.83
N GLU A 116 18.23 -7.50 -32.06
CA GLU A 116 17.24 -8.43 -32.62
C GLU A 116 15.81 -8.40 -32.03
N ALA A 117 15.00 -7.50 -32.57
CA ALA A 117 13.55 -7.60 -32.48
C ALA A 117 13.09 -8.76 -33.38
N THR A 118 12.85 -9.93 -32.78
CA THR A 118 11.80 -10.83 -33.29
C THR A 118 10.54 -9.99 -33.40
N SER A 119 10.07 -9.71 -34.61
CA SER A 119 8.84 -8.95 -34.81
C SER A 119 7.68 -9.77 -34.27
N VAL A 120 7.38 -9.60 -32.99
CA VAL A 120 6.23 -10.22 -32.35
C VAL A 120 4.99 -9.72 -33.10
N GLU A 121 4.41 -10.61 -33.89
CA GLU A 121 3.19 -10.36 -34.64
C GLU A 121 2.05 -10.26 -33.62
N GLY A 122 1.45 -9.08 -33.53
CA GLY A 122 0.45 -8.77 -32.53
C GLY A 122 -0.18 -7.40 -32.74
N THR A 123 -1.38 -7.21 -32.18
CA THR A 123 -2.13 -5.97 -32.20
C THR A 123 -1.39 -4.86 -31.46
N ARG A 124 -1.86 -3.61 -31.62
CA ARG A 124 -1.30 -2.48 -30.87
C ARG A 124 -1.43 -2.68 -29.35
N LEU A 125 -2.52 -3.29 -28.87
CA LEU A 125 -2.76 -3.47 -27.44
C LEU A 125 -1.91 -4.61 -26.87
N GLU A 126 -1.82 -5.74 -27.58
CA GLU A 126 -0.92 -6.85 -27.24
C GLU A 126 0.55 -6.38 -27.09
N LYS A 127 1.03 -5.56 -28.02
CA LYS A 127 2.38 -4.96 -27.94
C LYS A 127 2.52 -4.02 -26.75
N ALA A 128 1.51 -3.19 -26.47
CA ALA A 128 1.54 -2.28 -25.33
C ALA A 128 1.52 -3.04 -23.99
N ALA A 129 0.74 -4.11 -23.90
CA ALA A 129 0.71 -5.00 -22.74
C ALA A 129 2.06 -5.69 -22.54
N LEU A 130 2.69 -6.19 -23.60
CA LEU A 130 4.02 -6.79 -23.55
C LEU A 130 5.09 -5.79 -23.05
N GLU A 131 5.07 -4.54 -23.53
CA GLU A 131 6.02 -3.53 -23.03
C GLU A 131 5.78 -3.20 -21.55
N LYS A 132 4.53 -3.16 -21.09
CA LYS A 132 4.21 -3.00 -19.67
C LYS A 132 4.67 -4.20 -18.84
N ALA A 133 4.49 -5.42 -19.35
CA ALA A 133 4.94 -6.65 -18.71
C ALA A 133 6.46 -6.64 -18.50
N LYS A 134 7.23 -6.17 -19.51
CA LYS A 134 8.68 -6.00 -19.42
C LYS A 134 9.06 -5.02 -18.32
N THR A 135 8.40 -3.87 -18.24
CA THR A 135 8.62 -2.89 -17.16
C THR A 135 8.34 -3.50 -15.80
N HIS A 136 7.20 -4.18 -15.61
CA HIS A 136 6.85 -4.79 -14.33
C HIS A 136 7.81 -5.91 -13.91
N SER A 137 8.26 -6.74 -14.85
CA SER A 137 9.29 -7.74 -14.55
C SER A 137 10.63 -7.09 -14.20
N LYS A 138 11.07 -6.09 -14.97
CA LYS A 138 12.43 -5.55 -14.88
C LYS A 138 12.61 -4.61 -13.70
N ASP A 139 11.63 -3.72 -13.49
CA ASP A 139 11.78 -2.61 -12.55
C ASP A 139 11.12 -2.94 -11.21
N LEU A 140 10.02 -3.72 -11.23
CA LEU A 140 9.27 -4.11 -10.02
C LEU A 140 9.50 -5.56 -9.59
N HIS A 141 10.23 -6.35 -10.39
CA HIS A 141 10.56 -7.74 -10.07
C HIS A 141 9.32 -8.58 -9.71
N MET A 142 8.22 -8.38 -10.44
CA MET A 142 6.96 -9.08 -10.15
C MET A 142 6.97 -10.55 -10.61
N SER A 143 6.14 -11.36 -9.98
CA SER A 143 5.85 -12.73 -10.43
C SER A 143 5.06 -12.74 -11.74
N LYS A 144 5.05 -13.90 -12.42
CA LYS A 144 4.24 -14.09 -13.63
C LYS A 144 2.76 -13.75 -13.40
N GLN A 145 2.19 -14.24 -12.30
CA GLN A 145 0.79 -13.99 -11.96
C GLN A 145 0.57 -12.52 -11.56
N GLY A 146 1.49 -11.94 -10.78
CA GLY A 146 1.42 -10.53 -10.39
C GLY A 146 1.42 -9.59 -11.60
N ILE A 147 2.25 -9.86 -12.61
CA ILE A 147 2.26 -9.09 -13.86
C ILE A 147 0.91 -9.21 -14.59
N TYR A 148 0.37 -10.41 -14.73
CA TYR A 148 -0.92 -10.63 -15.37
C TYR A 148 -2.05 -9.88 -14.66
N ASP A 149 -2.10 -10.00 -13.34
CA ASP A 149 -3.11 -9.35 -12.50
C ASP A 149 -3.02 -7.83 -12.63
N GLN A 150 -1.80 -7.27 -12.63
CA GLN A 150 -1.58 -5.85 -12.81
C GLN A 150 -2.10 -5.38 -14.17
N LEU A 151 -1.67 -6.03 -15.25
CA LEU A 151 -2.07 -5.70 -16.62
C LEU A 151 -3.60 -5.71 -16.82
N THR A 152 -4.29 -6.68 -16.21
CA THR A 152 -5.72 -6.91 -16.41
C THR A 152 -6.61 -6.29 -15.34
N SER A 153 -6.02 -5.69 -14.30
CA SER A 153 -6.75 -5.07 -13.20
C SER A 153 -7.56 -3.86 -13.67
N GLU A 154 -8.80 -3.76 -13.16
CA GLU A 154 -9.64 -2.56 -13.30
C GLU A 154 -9.03 -1.32 -12.65
N TYR A 155 -8.01 -1.48 -11.80
CA TYR A 155 -7.29 -0.40 -11.15
C TYR A 155 -5.84 -0.26 -11.65
N GLY A 156 -5.37 -1.18 -12.49
CA GLY A 156 -4.05 -1.17 -13.12
C GLY A 156 -4.10 -0.62 -14.54
N GLU A 157 -3.57 -1.38 -15.50
CA GLU A 157 -3.47 -0.97 -16.90
C GLU A 157 -4.73 -1.25 -17.73
N LYS A 158 -5.67 -2.07 -17.20
CA LYS A 158 -6.99 -2.33 -17.81
C LYS A 158 -6.93 -2.95 -19.21
N PHE A 159 -5.87 -3.69 -19.53
CA PHE A 159 -5.87 -4.54 -20.72
C PHE A 159 -6.94 -5.63 -20.56
N ASN A 160 -7.53 -6.08 -21.67
CA ASN A 160 -8.38 -7.26 -21.61
C ASN A 160 -7.53 -8.51 -21.31
N LYS A 161 -8.20 -9.62 -21.02
CA LYS A 161 -7.52 -10.86 -20.61
C LYS A 161 -6.65 -11.43 -21.74
N GLU A 162 -7.09 -11.26 -22.98
CA GLU A 162 -6.40 -11.76 -24.17
C GLU A 162 -5.08 -11.02 -24.38
N ASP A 163 -5.08 -9.68 -24.30
CA ASP A 163 -3.89 -8.83 -24.40
C ASP A 163 -2.92 -9.09 -23.24
N GLY A 164 -3.45 -9.26 -22.02
CA GLY A 164 -2.66 -9.61 -20.83
C GLY A 164 -2.01 -10.99 -20.95
N GLN A 165 -2.75 -11.99 -21.42
CA GLN A 165 -2.23 -13.33 -21.62
C GLN A 165 -1.17 -13.35 -22.73
N PHE A 166 -1.42 -12.64 -23.84
CA PHE A 166 -0.44 -12.47 -24.91
C PHE A 166 0.88 -11.92 -24.37
N ALA A 167 0.81 -10.89 -23.52
CA ALA A 167 2.00 -10.30 -22.91
C ALA A 167 2.77 -11.32 -22.07
N ILE A 168 2.08 -12.13 -21.27
CA ILE A 168 2.69 -13.16 -20.43
C ILE A 168 3.32 -14.29 -21.26
N ASP A 169 2.69 -14.67 -22.36
CA ASP A 169 3.18 -15.76 -23.23
C ASP A 169 4.42 -15.35 -24.03
N HIS A 170 4.58 -14.04 -24.30
CA HIS A 170 5.69 -13.48 -25.06
C HIS A 170 6.72 -12.76 -24.19
N LEU A 171 6.53 -12.73 -22.87
CA LEU A 171 7.50 -12.16 -21.95
C LEU A 171 8.61 -13.16 -21.66
N ASP A 172 9.81 -12.87 -22.16
CA ASP A 172 11.02 -13.58 -21.76
C ASP A 172 11.55 -12.97 -20.45
N ALA A 173 11.09 -13.53 -19.32
CA ALA A 173 11.48 -13.11 -17.98
C ALA A 173 12.01 -14.28 -17.16
N ASN A 174 13.05 -14.02 -16.38
CA ASN A 174 13.54 -14.95 -15.37
C ASN A 174 12.83 -14.66 -14.04
N TYR A 175 11.76 -15.40 -13.76
CA TYR A 175 10.94 -15.18 -12.56
C TYR A 175 11.64 -15.64 -11.27
N GLU A 176 12.55 -16.62 -11.31
CA GLU A 176 13.40 -16.97 -10.17
C GLU A 176 14.29 -15.79 -9.75
N LYS A 177 14.85 -15.07 -10.74
CA LYS A 177 15.60 -13.84 -10.50
C LYS A 177 14.71 -12.74 -9.93
N ASN A 178 13.50 -12.57 -10.46
CA ASN A 178 12.54 -11.60 -9.91
C ASN A 178 12.22 -11.91 -8.44
N ALA A 179 11.94 -13.17 -8.12
CA ALA A 179 11.68 -13.63 -6.76
C ALA A 179 12.86 -13.32 -5.83
N LEU A 180 14.09 -13.60 -6.28
CA LEU A 180 15.30 -13.29 -5.51
C LEU A 180 15.46 -11.79 -5.24
N GLU A 181 15.22 -10.92 -6.22
CA GLU A 181 15.32 -9.48 -6.00
C GLU A 181 14.22 -8.95 -5.05
N LYS A 182 13.00 -9.51 -5.11
CA LYS A 182 11.95 -9.25 -4.11
C LYS A 182 12.35 -9.71 -2.72
N ALA A 183 12.87 -10.93 -2.61
CA ALA A 183 13.36 -11.49 -1.35
C ALA A 183 14.44 -10.60 -0.72
N LYS A 184 15.42 -10.15 -1.53
CA LYS A 184 16.47 -9.22 -1.07
C LYS A 184 15.90 -7.91 -0.56
N SER A 185 14.92 -7.33 -1.25
CA SER A 185 14.26 -6.10 -0.78
C SER A 185 13.56 -6.32 0.56
N TYR A 186 12.82 -7.42 0.73
CA TYR A 186 12.18 -7.73 2.02
C TYR A 186 13.19 -7.97 3.15
N ALA A 187 14.26 -8.71 2.88
CA ALA A 187 15.33 -8.95 3.86
C ALA A 187 16.01 -7.63 4.27
N LYS A 188 16.34 -6.78 3.29
CA LYS A 188 17.12 -5.56 3.51
C LYS A 188 16.28 -4.42 4.09
N ASP A 189 15.11 -4.16 3.51
CA ASP A 189 14.33 -2.96 3.78
C ASP A 189 13.29 -3.20 4.88
N MET A 190 12.83 -4.44 5.04
CA MET A 190 11.84 -4.83 6.05
C MET A 190 12.39 -5.75 7.14
N HIS A 191 13.65 -6.19 7.04
CA HIS A 191 14.29 -7.08 8.02
C HIS A 191 13.47 -8.33 8.35
N MET A 192 12.79 -8.87 7.33
CA MET A 192 11.96 -10.07 7.47
C MET A 192 12.84 -11.32 7.56
N SER A 193 12.35 -12.34 8.28
CA SER A 193 12.99 -13.66 8.30
C SER A 193 12.72 -14.43 7.01
N ASP A 194 13.58 -15.39 6.70
CA ASP A 194 13.45 -16.26 5.52
C ASP A 194 12.07 -16.90 5.38
N ASP A 195 11.50 -17.44 6.48
CA ASP A 195 10.15 -18.01 6.48
C ASP A 195 9.07 -16.97 6.12
N ALA A 196 9.19 -15.74 6.65
CA ALA A 196 8.21 -14.68 6.36
C ALA A 196 8.35 -14.17 4.92
N ILE A 197 9.58 -14.16 4.39
CA ILE A 197 9.86 -13.84 2.99
C ILE A 197 9.27 -14.92 2.08
N TYR A 198 9.45 -16.19 2.42
CA TYR A 198 8.84 -17.29 1.69
C TYR A 198 7.31 -17.14 1.64
N ASP A 199 6.69 -16.96 2.80
CA ASP A 199 5.24 -16.85 2.94
C ASP A 199 4.66 -15.69 2.11
N ILE A 200 5.30 -14.52 2.14
CA ILE A 200 4.82 -13.37 1.36
C ILE A 200 5.03 -13.57 -0.15
N LEU A 201 6.11 -14.25 -0.54
CA LEU A 201 6.40 -14.53 -1.96
C LEU A 201 5.33 -15.44 -2.58
N VAL A 202 4.90 -16.49 -1.87
CA VAL A 202 3.90 -17.44 -2.37
C VAL A 202 2.45 -17.03 -2.11
N SER A 203 2.22 -16.08 -1.20
CA SER A 203 0.87 -15.69 -0.77
C SER A 203 -0.02 -15.25 -1.93
N GLU A 204 -1.26 -15.74 -1.94
CA GLU A 204 -2.31 -15.34 -2.91
C GLU A 204 -2.64 -13.84 -2.87
N TYR A 205 -2.35 -13.19 -1.74
CA TYR A 205 -2.53 -11.74 -1.53
C TYR A 205 -1.20 -10.99 -1.47
N GLY A 206 -0.07 -11.68 -1.62
CA GLY A 206 1.27 -11.13 -1.66
C GLY A 206 1.81 -11.08 -3.08
N GLU A 207 3.00 -11.63 -3.28
CA GLU A 207 3.72 -11.52 -4.56
C GLU A 207 3.36 -12.62 -5.57
N LYS A 208 2.67 -13.69 -5.15
CA LYS A 208 2.15 -14.77 -6.02
C LYS A 208 3.20 -15.46 -6.90
N PHE A 209 4.43 -15.58 -6.44
CA PHE A 209 5.42 -16.47 -7.04
C PHE A 209 5.01 -17.92 -6.86
N THR A 210 5.51 -18.78 -7.73
CA THR A 210 5.40 -20.22 -7.54
C THR A 210 6.24 -20.67 -6.35
N ASP A 211 5.87 -21.80 -5.75
CA ASP A 211 6.60 -22.42 -4.65
C ASP A 211 8.10 -22.62 -4.97
N SER A 212 8.41 -23.07 -6.20
CA SER A 212 9.78 -23.25 -6.67
C SER A 212 10.56 -21.95 -6.80
N GLU A 213 9.95 -20.87 -7.29
CA GLU A 213 10.61 -19.57 -7.44
C GLU A 213 10.86 -18.92 -6.07
N ALA A 214 9.90 -19.00 -5.15
CA ALA A 214 10.04 -18.50 -3.79
C ALA A 214 11.11 -19.29 -3.03
N LYS A 215 11.13 -20.62 -3.18
CA LYS A 215 12.16 -21.47 -2.59
C LYS A 215 13.55 -21.14 -3.14
N TYR A 216 13.67 -21.00 -4.46
CA TYR A 216 14.92 -20.57 -5.08
C TYR A 216 15.38 -19.22 -4.49
N ALA A 217 14.48 -18.25 -4.37
CA ALA A 217 14.79 -16.93 -3.84
C ALA A 217 15.36 -16.98 -2.42
N VAL A 218 14.72 -17.72 -1.51
CA VAL A 218 15.15 -17.85 -0.12
C VAL A 218 16.46 -18.64 -0.02
N ASP A 219 16.60 -19.74 -0.77
CA ASP A 219 17.82 -20.56 -0.77
C ASP A 219 19.06 -19.78 -1.30
N HIS A 220 18.86 -18.66 -2.01
CA HIS A 220 19.91 -17.79 -2.56
C HIS A 220 19.97 -16.40 -1.91
N LEU A 221 19.29 -16.18 -0.79
CA LEU A 221 19.49 -14.97 0.02
C LEU A 221 20.89 -15.01 0.65
N ASP A 222 21.63 -13.91 0.50
CA ASP A 222 22.92 -13.76 1.18
C ASP A 222 22.68 -13.67 2.70
N ASN A 223 23.52 -14.38 3.48
CA ASN A 223 23.53 -14.29 4.95
C ASN A 223 24.18 -12.99 5.46
#